data_AF-A0A418NHE2-F1
#
_entry.id   AF-A0A418NHE2-F1
#
_cell.length_a   1.000
_cell.length_b   1.000
_cell.length_c   1.000
_cell.angle_alpha   90.00
_cell.angle_beta   90.00
_cell.angle_gamma   90.00
#
_symmetry.space_group_name_H-M   'P 1'
#
loop_
_entity.id
_entity.type
_entity.pdbx_description
1 polymer ?
#
loop_
_entity_poly.entity_id
_entity_poly.type
_entity_poly.pdbx_seq_one_letter_code
_entity_poly.pdbx_strand_id
1 'polypeptide(L)'
;MSLGPWQLIIIALVILVLFGRGRISEMMGDFGKGIKSFKEGMTEEDGSTSKPSPRIEGPAHEAKPASEAASDAKPAESRDSNR
;
A
#
# COMPACT_ATOMS: atom_id res chain seq x y z
N MET A 1 19.31 -27.86 -2.30
CA MET A 1 19.33 -26.61 -1.51
C MET A 1 18.95 -25.47 -2.44
N SER A 2 17.66 -25.36 -2.77
CA SER A 2 17.19 -24.33 -3.72
C SER A 2 17.15 -22.99 -2.99
N LEU A 3 17.80 -21.99 -3.56
CA LEU A 3 17.63 -20.59 -3.16
C LEU A 3 16.19 -20.20 -3.51
N GLY A 4 15.29 -20.45 -2.58
CA GLY A 4 13.88 -20.16 -2.72
C GLY A 4 13.58 -18.69 -2.43
N PRO A 5 12.35 -18.26 -2.73
CA PRO A 5 11.87 -16.92 -2.37
C PRO A 5 11.99 -16.63 -0.87
N TRP A 6 12.05 -17.67 -0.03
CA TRP A 6 12.23 -17.56 1.41
C TRP A 6 13.57 -16.91 1.81
N GLN A 7 14.66 -17.24 1.11
CA GLN A 7 15.98 -16.65 1.36
C GLN A 7 16.04 -15.18 0.92
N LEU A 8 15.37 -14.83 -0.19
CA LEU A 8 15.33 -13.45 -0.68
C LEU A 8 14.62 -12.51 0.31
N ILE A 9 13.55 -12.98 0.96
CA ILE A 9 12.85 -12.20 1.99
C ILE A 9 13.78 -11.89 3.17
N ILE A 10 14.55 -12.88 3.64
CA ILE A 10 15.50 -12.69 4.74
C ILE A 10 16.57 -11.66 4.37
N ILE A 11 17.13 -11.76 3.17
CA ILE A 11 18.13 -10.81 2.67
C ILE A 11 17.55 -9.40 2.56
N ALA A 12 16.33 -9.27 2.02
CA ALA A 12 15.64 -7.98 1.93
C ALA A 12 15.41 -7.35 3.32
N LEU A 13 15.09 -8.16 4.33
CA LEU A 13 14.90 -7.70 5.70
C LEU A 13 16.21 -7.19 6.31
N VAL A 14 17.32 -7.89 6.09
CA VAL A 14 18.65 -7.44 6.53
C VAL A 14 19.01 -6.10 5.88
N ILE A 15 18.82 -5.96 4.57
CA ILE A 15 19.05 -4.71 3.84
C ILE A 15 18.15 -3.59 4.39
N LEU A 16 16.86 -3.87 4.64
CA LEU A 16 15.93 -2.90 5.20
C LEU A 16 16.36 -2.39 6.59
N VAL A 17 16.93 -3.25 7.43
CA VAL A 17 17.44 -2.87 8.76
C VAL A 17 18.73 -2.04 8.65
N LEU A 18 19.65 -2.41 7.76
CA LEU A 18 20.92 -1.70 7.59
C LEU A 18 20.75 -0.31 6.97
N PHE A 19 19.90 -0.20 5.95
CA PHE A 19 19.67 1.05 5.24
C PHE A 19 18.50 1.86 5.82
N GLY A 20 17.61 1.22 6.59
CA GLY A 20 16.43 1.84 7.17
C GLY A 20 15.31 2.12 6.16
N ARG A 21 14.06 2.18 6.64
CA ARG A 21 12.88 2.42 5.80
C ARG A 21 12.90 3.77 5.06
N GLY A 22 13.47 4.81 5.66
CA GLY A 22 13.47 6.16 5.11
C GLY A 22 14.34 6.28 3.86
N ARG A 23 15.55 5.72 3.91
CA ARG A 23 16.51 5.79 2.80
C ARG A 23 16.06 5.00 1.58
N ILE A 24 15.52 3.80 1.81
CA ILE A 24 14.97 2.95 0.73
C ILE A 24 13.73 3.59 0.10
N SER A 25 12.84 4.20 0.89
CA SER A 25 11.63 4.85 0.37
C SER A 25 11.95 6.06 -0.52
N GLU A 26 12.93 6.87 -0.12
CA GLU A 26 13.38 8.03 -0.90
C GLU A 26 14.02 7.58 -2.23
N MET A 27 14.93 6.61 -2.17
CA MET A 27 15.59 6.05 -3.36
C MET A 27 14.61 5.35 -4.29
N MET A 28 13.68 4.55 -3.76
CA MET A 28 12.66 3.87 -4.56
C MET A 28 11.68 4.86 -5.20
N GLY A 29 11.41 5.99 -4.55
CA GLY A 29 10.61 7.07 -5.12
C GLY A 29 11.23 7.67 -6.38
N ASP A 30 12.52 7.98 -6.34
CA ASP A 30 13.24 8.54 -7.50
C ASP A 30 13.50 7.50 -8.58
N PHE A 31 13.80 6.25 -8.19
CA PHE A 31 13.93 5.14 -9.12
C PHE A 31 12.59 4.83 -9.83
N GLY A 32 11.49 4.86 -9.09
CA GLY A 32 10.13 4.67 -9.62
C GLY A 32 9.72 5.75 -10.62
N LYS A 33 10.07 7.01 -10.37
CA LYS A 33 9.87 8.10 -11.35
C LYS A 33 10.69 7.86 -12.62
N GLY A 34 11.96 7.46 -12.50
CA GLY A 34 12.82 7.15 -13.64
C GLY A 34 12.28 6.01 -14.49
N ILE A 35 11.89 4.89 -13.87
CA ILE A 35 11.29 3.75 -14.58
C ILE A 35 9.95 4.14 -15.21
N LYS A 36 9.12 4.95 -14.53
CA LYS A 36 7.84 5.42 -15.07
C LYS A 36 8.05 6.29 -16.30
N SER A 37 8.97 7.25 -16.28
CA SER A 37 9.29 8.07 -17.45
C SER A 37 9.88 7.25 -18.60
N PHE A 38 10.69 6.24 -18.28
CA PHE A 38 11.20 5.31 -19.29
C PHE A 38 10.08 4.48 -19.93
N LYS A 39 9.15 3.97 -19.11
CA LYS A 39 7.99 3.21 -19.60
C LYS A 39 7.06 4.07 -20.45
N GLU A 40 6.79 5.30 -20.00
CA GLU A 40 5.97 6.28 -20.71
C GLU A 40 6.58 6.63 -22.06
N GLY A 41 7.87 6.96 -22.12
CA GLY A 41 8.56 7.26 -23.38
C GLY A 41 8.60 6.08 -24.36
N MET A 42 8.70 4.85 -23.85
CA MET A 42 8.67 3.63 -24.66
C MET A 42 7.25 3.29 -25.15
N THR A 43 6.22 3.61 -24.36
CA THR A 43 4.80 3.41 -24.74
C THR A 43 4.31 4.50 -25.70
N GLU A 44 4.90 5.70 -25.67
CA GLU A 44 4.66 6.77 -26.64
C GLU A 44 5.12 6.39 -28.06
N GLU A 45 6.19 5.58 -28.18
CA GLU A 45 6.66 5.09 -29.49
C GLU A 45 5.73 4.01 -30.08
N ASP A 46 5.18 3.14 -29.23
CA ASP A 46 4.29 2.03 -29.65
C ASP A 46 2.82 2.45 -29.85
N GLY A 47 2.50 3.75 -29.72
CA GLY A 47 1.24 4.32 -30.17
C GLY A 47 0.01 3.86 -29.39
N SER A 48 -0.14 4.28 -28.12
CA SER A 48 -1.45 4.40 -27.46
C SER A 48 -1.36 5.23 -26.18
N THR A 49 -1.92 6.44 -26.23
CA THR A 49 -2.16 7.33 -25.08
C THR A 49 -2.92 6.59 -23.98
N SER A 50 -2.32 6.46 -22.79
CA SER A 50 -3.10 6.32 -21.56
C SER A 50 -2.41 7.05 -20.42
N LYS A 51 -2.91 8.25 -20.13
CA LYS A 51 -2.75 8.90 -18.82
C LYS A 51 -4.12 9.40 -18.39
N PRO A 52 -4.53 9.04 -17.17
CA PRO A 52 -4.22 9.96 -16.08
C PRO A 52 -3.38 9.26 -15.01
N SER A 53 -2.32 9.96 -14.55
CA SER A 53 -1.63 9.56 -13.33
C SER A 53 -2.49 9.96 -12.13
N PRO A 54 -2.71 9.08 -11.14
CA PRO A 54 -3.34 9.46 -9.89
C PRO A 54 -2.48 10.54 -9.23
N ARG A 55 -3.10 11.68 -8.97
CA ARG A 55 -2.53 12.76 -8.18
C ARG A 55 -2.18 12.18 -6.81
N ILE A 56 -0.93 12.36 -6.36
CA ILE A 56 -0.59 12.15 -4.95
C ILE A 56 -1.31 13.27 -4.20
N GLU A 57 -2.48 12.96 -3.65
CA GLU A 57 -3.15 13.81 -2.67
C GLU A 57 -2.46 13.59 -1.33
N GLY A 58 -1.59 14.52 -0.94
CA GLY A 58 -1.42 14.86 0.47
C GLY A 58 -1.85 16.31 0.64
N PRO A 59 -2.45 16.75 1.77
CA PRO A 59 -2.74 16.06 3.03
C PRO A 59 -4.25 16.09 3.38
N ALA A 60 -4.93 14.95 3.43
CA ALA A 60 -6.24 14.86 4.09
C ALA A 60 -6.02 14.52 5.56
N HIS A 61 -5.77 15.54 6.37
CA HIS A 61 -5.96 15.48 7.81
C HIS A 61 -7.48 15.43 8.08
N GLU A 62 -8.10 14.28 7.88
CA GLU A 62 -9.39 13.94 8.49
C GLU A 62 -9.28 12.50 9.00
N ALA A 63 -8.72 12.36 10.19
CA ALA A 63 -9.00 11.23 11.05
C ALA A 63 -10.50 11.29 11.41
N LYS A 64 -11.35 10.69 10.57
CA LYS A 64 -12.70 10.32 10.99
C LYS A 64 -12.54 9.19 12.01
N PRO A 65 -12.94 9.39 13.28
CA PRO A 65 -12.63 8.46 14.36
C PRO A 65 -13.24 7.09 14.09
N ALA A 66 -12.46 6.06 14.39
CA ALA A 66 -12.86 4.66 14.45
C ALA A 66 -13.85 4.41 15.61
N SER A 67 -15.05 4.98 15.51
CA SER A 67 -16.18 4.67 16.38
C SER A 67 -17.18 3.78 15.64
N GLU A 68 -16.70 2.74 14.98
CA GLU A 68 -17.57 1.71 14.40
C GLU A 68 -16.88 0.34 14.39
N ALA A 69 -16.22 -0.01 15.49
CA ALA A 69 -15.82 -1.39 15.81
C ALA A 69 -15.23 -1.44 17.23
N ALA A 70 -16.09 -1.69 18.24
CA ALA A 70 -15.79 -2.26 19.57
C ALA A 70 -16.55 -1.56 20.72
N SER A 71 -17.84 -1.87 20.85
CA SER A 71 -18.48 -2.09 22.14
C SER A 71 -19.52 -3.19 21.91
N ASP A 72 -19.07 -4.43 21.93
CA ASP A 72 -19.03 -5.30 23.12
C ASP A 72 -20.39 -6.00 23.35
N ALA A 73 -20.39 -7.27 22.97
CA ALA A 73 -21.13 -8.41 23.49
C ALA A 73 -22.36 -8.20 24.41
N LYS A 74 -23.53 -8.67 23.92
CA LYS A 74 -24.46 -9.67 24.53
C LYS A 74 -25.25 -9.25 25.81
N PRO A 75 -26.43 -9.83 26.13
CA PRO A 75 -27.60 -10.30 25.38
C PRO A 75 -28.92 -9.62 25.86
N ALA A 76 -29.86 -9.30 24.96
CA ALA A 76 -31.22 -8.91 25.36
C ALA A 76 -32.25 -9.90 24.79
N GLU A 77 -32.38 -11.00 25.52
CA GLU A 77 -33.54 -11.89 25.50
C GLU A 77 -34.73 -11.14 26.13
N SER A 78 -35.79 -10.84 25.38
CA SER A 78 -37.17 -10.99 25.86
C SER A 78 -38.23 -10.55 24.84
N ARG A 79 -39.10 -11.53 24.55
CA ARG A 79 -40.54 -11.38 24.32
C ARG A 79 -40.99 -10.88 22.96
N ASP A 80 -40.83 -11.79 22.01
CA ASP A 80 -41.92 -12.15 21.11
C ASP A 80 -43.14 -12.55 21.98
N SER A 81 -44.23 -11.80 21.86
CA SER A 81 -45.55 -12.15 22.38
C SER A 81 -46.59 -11.53 21.46
N ASN A 82 -46.62 -12.02 20.22
CA ASN A 82 -47.72 -11.81 19.31
C ASN A 82 -48.80 -12.87 19.59
N ARG A 83 -49.82 -12.52 20.38
CA ARG A 83 -51.12 -13.20 20.42
C ARG A 83 -52.23 -12.19 20.66
#